data_AF-A0A2M6P1L6-F1
#
_entry.id   AF-A0A2M6P1L6-F1
#
_cell.length_a   1.000
_cell.length_b   1.000
_cell.length_c   1.000
_cell.angle_alpha   90.00
_cell.angle_beta   90.00
_cell.angle_gamma   90.00
#
_symmetry.space_group_name_H-M   'P 1'
#
loop_
_entity.id
_entity.type
_entity.pdbx_description
1 polymer ?
#
loop_
_entity_poly.entity_id
_entity_poly.type
_entity_poly.pdbx_seq_one_letter_code
_entity_poly.pdbx_strand_id
1 'polypeptide(L)'
;PDTHVVKQLATHRRNILGFRRIIDPQRYLLSHLSHIRKPFLDETLSLYFDDVNDYLSKLWSVITNYKDTVDGLHVTVESLLTRRTNNVISALTVISVALLPLTL
;
A
#
# COMPACT_ATOMS: atom_id res chain seq x y z
N PRO A 1 -9.16 9.16 15.50
CA PRO A 1 -7.83 9.16 14.83
C PRO A 1 -7.39 10.59 14.56
N ASP A 2 -6.14 10.90 14.87
CA ASP A 2 -5.56 12.20 14.55
C ASP A 2 -5.46 12.32 13.02
N THR A 3 -5.93 13.43 12.45
CA THR A 3 -5.79 13.78 11.03
C THR A 3 -4.35 13.63 10.55
N HIS A 4 -3.38 13.84 11.45
CA HIS A 4 -1.97 13.61 11.20
C HIS A 4 -1.65 12.16 10.80
N VAL A 5 -2.20 11.18 11.51
CA VAL A 5 -1.95 9.75 11.24
C VAL A 5 -2.53 9.33 9.89
N VAL A 6 -3.74 9.81 9.56
CA VAL A 6 -4.37 9.55 8.26
C VAL A 6 -3.53 10.14 7.12
N LYS A 7 -3.02 11.36 7.31
CA LYS A 7 -2.15 12.02 6.33
C LYS A 7 -0.84 11.26 6.13
N GLN A 8 -0.19 10.82 7.22
CA GLN A 8 1.03 10.01 7.13
C GLN A 8 0.78 8.70 6.37
N LEU A 9 -0.30 7.98 6.69
CA LEU A 9 -0.65 6.74 6.01
C LEU A 9 -0.87 6.96 4.51
N ALA A 10 -1.56 8.04 4.13
CA ALA A 10 -1.76 8.41 2.73
C ALA A 10 -0.42 8.72 2.02
N THR A 11 0.49 9.43 2.68
CA THR A 11 1.85 9.69 2.16
C THR A 11 2.62 8.39 1.95
N HIS A 12 2.62 7.46 2.91
CA HIS A 12 3.27 6.16 2.76
C HIS A 12 2.68 5.33 1.62
N ARG A 13 1.35 5.29 1.52
CA ARG A 13 0.64 4.65 0.39
C ARG A 13 1.11 5.20 -0.95
N ARG A 14 1.15 6.53 -1.07
CA ARG A 14 1.60 7.20 -2.30
C ARG A 14 3.05 6.87 -2.64
N ASN A 15 3.94 6.83 -1.65
CA ASN A 15 5.35 6.48 -1.86
C ASN A 15 5.51 5.03 -2.33
N ILE A 16 4.80 4.08 -1.72
CA ILE A 16 4.82 2.66 -2.14
C ILE A 16 4.34 2.49 -3.58
N LEU A 17 3.24 3.17 -3.95
CA LEU A 17 2.75 3.16 -5.33
C LEU A 17 3.76 3.81 -6.30
N GLY A 18 4.46 4.84 -5.85
CA GLY A 18 5.56 5.47 -6.59
C GLY A 18 6.69 4.49 -6.88
N PHE A 19 7.19 3.77 -5.87
CA PHE A 19 8.20 2.73 -6.04
C PHE A 19 7.73 1.63 -6.98
N ARG A 20 6.48 1.17 -6.83
CA ARG A 20 5.89 0.16 -7.71
C ARG A 20 5.92 0.60 -9.18
N ARG A 21 5.55 1.84 -9.46
CA ARG A 21 5.55 2.40 -10.82
C ARG A 21 6.94 2.51 -11.44
N ILE A 22 7.99 2.61 -10.62
CA ILE A 22 9.39 2.68 -11.07
C ILE A 22 9.98 1.28 -11.29
N ILE A 23 9.76 0.36 -10.35
CA ILE A 23 10.39 -0.97 -10.36
C ILE A 23 9.74 -1.92 -11.39
N ASP A 24 8.42 -1.86 -11.58
CA ASP A 24 7.69 -2.74 -12.51
C ASP A 24 8.25 -2.70 -13.95
N PRO A 25 8.39 -1.53 -14.60
CA PRO A 25 8.93 -1.47 -15.95
C PRO A 25 10.41 -1.88 -16.00
N GLN A 26 11.20 -1.58 -14.96
CA GLN A 26 12.60 -1.99 -14.90
C GLN A 26 12.74 -3.50 -14.89
N ARG A 27 11.92 -4.20 -14.10
CA ARG A 27 11.92 -5.68 -14.05
C ARG A 27 11.60 -6.27 -15.42
N TYR A 28 10.60 -5.73 -16.10
CA TYR A 28 10.26 -6.17 -17.46
C TYR A 28 11.42 -5.95 -18.43
N LEU A 29 12.00 -4.75 -18.46
CA LEU A 29 13.12 -4.41 -19.33
C LEU A 29 14.34 -5.30 -19.08
N LEU A 30 14.71 -5.54 -17.81
CA LEU A 30 15.86 -6.37 -17.45
C LEU A 30 15.63 -7.84 -17.77
N SER A 31 14.41 -8.36 -17.57
CA SER A 31 14.06 -9.71 -18.00
C SER A 31 14.16 -9.89 -19.52
N HIS A 32 13.81 -8.87 -20.30
CA HIS A 32 14.03 -8.90 -21.75
C HIS A 32 15.52 -8.90 -22.08
N LEU A 33 16.30 -8.03 -21.46
CA LEU A 33 17.74 -7.94 -21.68
C LEU A 33 18.49 -9.23 -21.31
N SER A 34 18.08 -9.94 -20.26
CA SER A 34 18.70 -11.22 -19.89
C SER A 34 18.47 -12.33 -20.92
N HIS A 35 17.40 -12.25 -21.71
CA HIS A 35 17.06 -13.28 -22.71
C HIS A 35 17.47 -12.92 -24.15
N ILE A 36 17.96 -11.70 -24.40
CA ILE A 36 18.39 -11.28 -25.75
C ILE A 36 19.75 -11.91 -26.08
N ARG A 37 19.77 -12.80 -27.08
CA ARG A 37 20.99 -13.28 -27.71
C ARG A 37 21.26 -12.49 -28.99
N LYS A 38 22.28 -11.63 -28.99
CA LYS A 38 22.73 -10.90 -30.19
C LYS A 38 24.22 -11.15 -30.42
N PRO A 39 24.70 -11.12 -31.68
CA PRO A 39 26.12 -11.35 -31.99
C PRO A 39 27.08 -10.38 -31.29
N PHE A 40 26.60 -9.21 -30.86
CA PHE A 40 27.37 -8.19 -30.15
C PHE A 40 27.18 -8.22 -28.62
N LEU A 41 26.32 -9.10 -28.11
CA LEU A 41 26.04 -9.25 -26.68
C LEU A 41 26.70 -10.54 -26.21
N ASP A 42 27.70 -10.39 -25.34
CA ASP A 42 28.40 -11.53 -24.73
C ASP A 42 27.46 -12.31 -23.81
N GLU A 43 27.64 -13.64 -23.74
CA GLU A 43 26.82 -14.51 -22.89
C GLU A 43 27.04 -14.22 -21.40
N THR A 44 28.22 -13.74 -21.02
CA THR A 44 28.49 -13.24 -19.67
C THR A 44 27.60 -12.06 -19.28
N LEU A 45 27.24 -11.20 -20.25
CA LEU A 45 26.41 -10.02 -20.01
C LEU A 45 24.94 -10.38 -19.73
N SER A 46 24.46 -11.48 -20.32
CA SER A 46 23.15 -12.07 -20.00
C SER A 46 23.05 -12.47 -18.52
N LEU A 47 24.12 -13.06 -17.96
CA LEU A 47 24.16 -13.47 -16.56
C LEU A 47 24.11 -12.27 -15.59
N TYR A 48 24.81 -11.18 -15.91
CA TYR A 48 24.70 -9.92 -15.15
C TYR A 48 23.29 -9.32 -15.18
N PHE A 49 22.61 -9.34 -16.33
CA PHE A 49 21.22 -8.86 -16.40
C PHE A 49 20.26 -9.74 -15.62
N ASP A 50 20.51 -11.04 -15.57
CA ASP A 50 19.71 -11.98 -14.78
C ASP A 50 19.84 -11.71 -13.28
N ASP A 51 21.06 -11.49 -12.77
CA ASP A 51 21.30 -11.10 -11.37
C ASP A 51 20.56 -9.80 -10.99
N VAL A 52 20.58 -8.80 -11.88
CA VAL A 52 19.86 -7.54 -11.66
C VAL A 52 18.35 -7.76 -11.69
N ASN A 53 17.85 -8.58 -12.62
CA ASN A 53 16.44 -8.95 -12.70
C ASN A 53 15.96 -9.68 -11.44
N ASP A 54 16.80 -10.55 -10.87
CA ASP A 54 16.56 -11.23 -9.60
C ASP A 54 16.47 -10.24 -8.43
N TYR A 55 17.37 -9.26 -8.38
CA TYR A 55 17.31 -8.21 -7.38
C TYR A 55 16.05 -7.35 -7.51
N LEU A 56 15.67 -6.96 -8.73
CA LEU A 56 14.42 -6.24 -9.00
C LEU A 56 13.18 -7.07 -8.63
N SER A 57 13.22 -8.38 -8.85
CA SER A 57 12.14 -9.30 -8.44
C SER A 57 12.02 -9.40 -6.93
N LYS A 58 13.13 -9.42 -6.18
CA LYS A 58 13.13 -9.32 -4.71
C LYS A 58 12.56 -8.00 -4.23
N LEU A 59 12.98 -6.87 -4.81
CA LEU A 59 12.43 -5.55 -4.48
C LEU A 59 10.92 -5.46 -4.75
N TRP A 60 10.47 -6.05 -5.85
CA TRP A 60 9.04 -6.13 -6.18
C TRP A 60 8.23 -6.86 -5.11
N SER A 61 8.76 -7.97 -4.59
CA SER A 61 8.15 -8.71 -3.48
C SER A 61 8.05 -7.85 -2.22
N VAL A 62 9.12 -7.12 -1.86
CA VAL A 62 9.14 -6.20 -0.72
C VAL A 62 8.11 -5.08 -0.87
N ILE A 63 8.03 -4.44 -2.05
CA ILE A 63 7.05 -3.39 -2.33
C ILE A 63 5.62 -3.93 -2.24
N THR A 64 5.40 -5.15 -2.70
CA THR A 64 4.09 -5.81 -2.60
C THR A 64 3.69 -6.04 -1.15
N ASN A 65 4.60 -6.55 -0.31
CA ASN A 65 4.35 -6.72 1.12
C ASN A 65 4.04 -5.38 1.83
N TYR A 66 4.77 -4.30 1.49
CA TYR A 66 4.47 -2.98 2.03
C TYR A 66 3.11 -2.45 1.57
N LYS A 67 2.72 -2.71 0.32
CA LYS A 67 1.38 -2.37 -0.17
C LYS A 67 0.32 -3.08 0.66
N ASP A 68 0.44 -4.39 0.85
CA ASP A 68 -0.53 -5.18 1.60
C ASP A 68 -0.62 -4.72 3.07
N THR A 69 0.52 -4.39 3.68
CA THR A 69 0.59 -3.81 5.03
C THR A 69 -0.17 -2.48 5.10
N VAL A 70 0.07 -1.57 4.15
CA VAL A 70 -0.61 -0.26 4.11
C VAL A 70 -2.10 -0.39 3.82
N ASP A 71 -2.49 -1.35 2.97
CA ASP A 71 -3.90 -1.67 2.72
C ASP A 71 -4.58 -2.19 4.02
N GLY A 72 -3.91 -3.04 4.79
CA GLY A 72 -4.41 -3.50 6.10
C GLY A 72 -4.52 -2.39 7.17
N LEU A 73 -3.55 -1.48 7.20
CA LEU A 73 -3.58 -0.29 8.07
C LEU A 73 -4.75 0.64 7.70
N HIS A 74 -5.03 0.79 6.40
CA HIS A 74 -6.14 1.62 5.92
C HIS A 74 -7.49 1.09 6.45
N VAL A 75 -7.73 -0.22 6.32
CA VAL A 75 -8.93 -0.88 6.86
C VAL A 75 -9.03 -0.70 8.38
N THR A 76 -7.90 -0.80 9.08
CA THR A 76 -7.86 -0.60 10.54
C THR A 76 -8.25 0.84 10.92
N VAL A 77 -7.75 1.84 10.20
CA VAL A 77 -8.10 3.25 10.40
C VAL A 77 -9.58 3.49 10.14
N GLU A 78 -10.14 2.93 9.07
CA GLU A 78 -11.58 3.03 8.77
C GLU A 78 -12.42 2.40 9.89
N SER A 79 -12.05 1.22 10.37
CA SER A 79 -12.72 0.55 11.50
C SER A 79 -12.72 1.42 12.76
N LEU A 80 -11.60 2.07 13.08
CA LEU A 80 -11.51 3.00 14.22
C LEU A 80 -12.38 4.25 14.04
N LEU A 81 -12.46 4.80 12.82
CA LEU A 81 -13.35 5.92 12.51
C LEU A 81 -14.81 5.53 12.70
N THR A 82 -15.22 4.41 12.12
CA THR A 82 -16.59 3.89 12.23
C THR A 82 -16.98 3.62 13.68
N ARG A 83 -16.10 2.99 14.47
CA ARG A 83 -16.34 2.77 15.91
C ARG A 83 -16.54 4.08 16.66
N ARG A 84 -15.72 5.11 16.39
CA ARG A 84 -15.86 6.42 17.02
C ARG A 84 -17.19 7.09 16.64
N THR A 85 -17.56 7.06 15.37
CA THR A 85 -18.83 7.61 14.89
C THR A 85 -20.01 6.89 15.53
N ASN A 86 -19.98 5.55 15.59
CA ASN A 86 -21.02 4.76 16.26
C ASN A 86 -21.14 5.13 17.74
N ASN A 87 -20.04 5.29 18.47
CA ASN A 87 -20.07 5.71 19.87
C ASN A 87 -20.72 7.10 20.04
N VAL A 88 -20.45 8.05 19.13
CA VAL A 88 -21.08 9.38 19.14
C VAL A 88 -22.58 9.26 18.87
N ILE A 89 -22.98 8.50 17.86
CA ILE A 89 -24.40 8.25 17.54
C ILE A 89 -25.10 7.60 18.73
N SER A 90 -24.53 6.55 19.32
CA SER A 90 -25.09 5.87 20.49
C SER A 90 -25.25 6.81 21.68
N ALA A 91 -24.28 7.69 21.96
CA ALA A 91 -24.38 8.66 23.03
C ALA A 91 -25.53 9.66 22.78
N LEU A 92 -25.65 10.17 21.55
CA LEU A 92 -26.78 11.03 21.16
C LEU A 92 -28.12 10.29 21.28
N THR A 93 -28.20 9.04 20.86
CA THR A 93 -29.42 8.21 20.99
C THR A 93 -29.82 8.04 22.44
N VAL A 94 -28.88 7.73 23.34
CA VAL A 94 -29.18 7.60 24.78
C VAL A 94 -29.75 8.89 25.35
N ILE A 95 -29.14 10.04 25.02
CA ILE A 95 -29.63 11.35 25.46
C ILE A 95 -31.04 11.60 24.91
N SER A 96 -31.27 11.39 23.62
CA SER A 96 -32.58 11.58 23.00
C SER A 96 -33.65 10.70 23.62
N VAL A 97 -33.38 9.40 23.79
CA VAL A 97 -34.32 8.44 24.39
C VAL A 97 -34.63 8.81 25.85
N ALA A 98 -33.65 9.29 26.61
CA ALA A 98 -33.87 9.74 27.99
C ALA A 98 -34.76 10.99 28.08
N LEU A 99 -34.73 11.86 27.06
CA LEU A 99 -35.55 13.08 27.01
C LEU A 99 -36.97 12.85 26.48
N LEU A 100 -37.21 11.80 25.67
CA LEU A 100 -38.54 11.47 25.14
C LEU A 100 -39.67 11.48 26.21
N PRO A 101 -39.56 10.79 27.36
CA PRO A 101 -40.60 10.80 28.39
C PRO A 101 -40.67 12.12 29.19
N LEU A 102 -39.70 13.02 29.07
CA LEU A 102 -39.75 14.35 29.69
C LEU A 102 -40.52 15.36 28.82
N THR A 103 -40.62 15.07 27.52
CA THR A 103 -41.28 15.91 26.52
C THR A 103 -42.71 15.48 26.18
N LEU A 104 -43.06 14.22 26.48
CA LEU A 104 -44.42 13.67 26.39
C LEU A 104 -45.10 13.73 27.76
#